data_AF-A0A423TZT6-F1
#
_entry.id   AF-A0A423TZT6-F1
#
_cell.length_a   1.000
_cell.length_b   1.000
_cell.length_c   1.000
_cell.angle_alpha   90.00
_cell.angle_beta   90.00
_cell.angle_gamma   90.00
#
_symmetry.space_group_name_H-M   'P 1'
#
loop_
_entity.id
_entity.type
_entity.pdbx_description
1 polymer ?
#
loop_
_entity_poly.entity_id
_entity_poly.type
_entity_poly.pdbx_seq_one_letter_code
_entity_poly.pdbx_strand_id
1 'polypeptide(L)'
;MSRVAEVELDHLPPEVESCCIIYLPHVGYLLAFPPTPELDQSLNAHGYDLPGLEFMFRTSDMVLYKSQTCHELDRELGDIQVDIANHETRIMMRLVETLLLQASTFVHLVQRILMLDW
;
A
#
# COMPACT_ATOMS: atom_id res chain seq x y z
N MET A 1 17.89 2.56 3.88
CA MET A 1 17.06 3.04 2.77
C MET A 1 16.54 1.84 2.01
N SER A 2 15.38 1.92 1.33
CA SER A 2 14.96 0.85 0.42
C SER A 2 15.90 0.82 -0.78
N ARG A 3 16.27 -0.37 -1.28
CA ARG A 3 17.12 -0.51 -2.47
C ARG A 3 16.53 0.19 -3.69
N VAL A 4 15.20 0.35 -3.74
CA VAL A 4 14.50 1.12 -4.78
C VAL A 4 14.77 2.62 -4.64
N ALA A 5 14.80 3.15 -3.41
CA ALA A 5 15.09 4.56 -3.19
C ALA A 5 16.54 4.91 -3.58
N GLU A 6 17.50 4.01 -3.36
CA GLU A 6 18.89 4.21 -3.80
C GLU A 6 18.97 4.32 -5.34
N VAL A 7 18.25 3.47 -6.07
CA VAL A 7 18.20 3.53 -7.54
C VAL A 7 17.49 4.78 -8.03
N GLU A 8 16.41 5.20 -7.39
CA GLU A 8 15.69 6.43 -7.76
C GLU A 8 16.51 7.68 -7.47
N LEU A 9 17.37 7.67 -6.45
CA LEU A 9 18.28 8.77 -6.13
C LEU A 9 19.28 9.06 -7.27
N ASP A 10 19.76 8.02 -7.95
CA ASP A 10 20.67 8.17 -9.11
C ASP A 10 20.00 8.85 -10.31
N HIS A 11 18.67 8.81 -10.39
CA HIS A 11 17.88 9.45 -11.46
C HIS A 11 17.38 10.85 -11.08
N LEU A 12 17.57 11.25 -9.82
CA LEU A 12 17.19 12.57 -9.32
C LEU A 12 18.32 13.59 -9.55
N PRO A 13 17.99 14.89 -9.55
CA PRO A 13 18.97 15.95 -9.61
C PRO A 13 19.98 15.84 -8.46
N PRO A 14 21.27 16.18 -8.67
CA PRO A 14 22.32 16.07 -7.66
C PRO A 14 22.06 16.94 -6.41
N GLU A 15 21.16 17.91 -6.50
CA GLU A 15 20.70 18.74 -5.39
C GLU A 15 19.89 17.93 -4.36
N VAL A 16 19.30 16.79 -4.75
CA VAL A 16 18.52 15.95 -3.84
C VAL A 16 19.43 14.95 -3.15
N GLU A 17 19.76 15.21 -1.88
CA GLU A 17 20.65 14.34 -1.08
C GLU A 17 19.96 13.07 -0.56
N SER A 18 18.63 13.05 -0.51
CA SER A 18 17.88 11.90 -0.03
C SER A 18 16.49 11.82 -0.64
N CYS A 19 16.04 10.59 -0.90
CA CYS A 19 14.68 10.30 -1.32
C CYS A 19 14.14 9.07 -0.57
N CYS A 20 12.83 8.95 -0.52
CA CYS A 20 12.14 7.80 0.05
C CYS A 20 10.94 7.42 -0.81
N ILE A 21 10.60 6.13 -0.80
CA ILE A 21 9.37 5.63 -1.40
C ILE A 21 8.32 5.50 -0.31
N ILE A 22 7.17 6.13 -0.49
CA ILE A 22 6.03 6.05 0.42
C ILE A 22 4.83 5.44 -0.28
N TYR A 23 3.96 4.77 0.46
CA TYR A 23 2.72 4.20 -0.08
C TYR A 23 1.51 4.90 0.53
N LEU A 24 0.61 5.39 -0.32
CA LEU A 24 -0.68 5.97 0.07
C LEU A 24 -1.82 5.11 -0.51
N PRO A 25 -2.74 4.57 0.32
CA PRO A 25 -3.76 3.61 -0.13
C PRO A 25 -4.66 4.03 -1.29
N HIS A 26 -4.87 5.33 -1.53
CA HIS A 26 -5.70 5.84 -2.64
C HIS A 26 -4.89 6.41 -3.81
N VAL A 27 -3.57 6.52 -3.67
CA VAL A 27 -2.70 7.18 -4.64
C VAL A 27 -1.68 6.20 -5.23
N GLY A 28 -1.21 5.25 -4.41
CA GLY A 28 -0.17 4.29 -4.74
C GLY A 28 1.17 4.62 -4.11
N TYR A 29 2.23 4.01 -4.64
CA TYR A 29 3.61 4.32 -4.33
C TYR A 29 4.00 5.67 -4.92
N LEU A 30 4.71 6.47 -4.13
CA LEU A 30 5.21 7.80 -4.47
C LEU A 30 6.67 7.93 -4.07
N LEU A 31 7.42 8.65 -4.88
CA LEU A 31 8.76 9.12 -4.57
C LEU A 31 8.64 10.46 -3.83
N ALA A 32 9.16 10.51 -2.61
CA ALA A 32 9.16 11.68 -1.76
C ALA A 32 10.59 12.13 -1.44
N PHE A 33 10.84 13.43 -1.52
CA PHE A 33 12.12 14.02 -1.15
C PHE A 33 11.92 15.44 -0.59
N PRO A 34 12.83 15.93 0.27
CA PRO A 34 12.71 17.26 0.84
C PRO A 34 12.89 18.34 -0.26
N PRO A 35 12.13 19.44 -0.21
CA PRO A 35 12.34 20.55 -1.13
C PRO A 35 13.70 21.19 -0.87
N THR A 36 14.50 21.39 -1.92
CA THR A 36 15.78 22.08 -1.84
C THR A 36 15.67 23.51 -2.38
N PRO A 37 16.42 24.47 -1.82
CA PRO A 37 16.31 25.89 -2.18
C PRO A 37 16.72 26.19 -3.62
N GLU A 38 17.48 25.29 -4.26
CA GLU A 38 17.86 25.36 -5.68
C GLU A 38 16.71 24.93 -6.59
N LEU A 39 16.00 23.85 -6.23
CA LEU A 39 14.82 23.38 -6.96
C LEU A 39 13.64 24.33 -6.78
N ASP A 40 13.46 24.92 -5.60
CA ASP A 40 12.38 25.87 -5.32
C ASP A 40 12.41 27.13 -6.21
N GLN A 41 13.56 27.46 -6.80
CA GLN A 41 13.67 28.55 -7.77
C GLN A 41 13.06 28.21 -9.14
N SER A 42 12.97 26.92 -9.49
CA SER A 42 12.35 26.43 -10.73
C SER A 42 10.92 25.92 -10.50
N LEU A 43 10.32 26.21 -9.33
CA LEU A 43 9.00 25.73 -8.96
C LEU A 43 7.92 26.48 -9.77
N ASN A 44 7.19 25.75 -10.60
CA ASN A 44 5.98 26.25 -11.25
C ASN A 44 4.73 25.82 -10.47
N ALA A 45 3.56 26.33 -10.87
CA ALA A 45 2.27 25.91 -10.29
C ALA A 45 1.98 24.38 -10.41
N HIS A 46 2.79 23.66 -11.20
CA HIS A 46 2.69 22.24 -11.47
C HIS A 46 3.89 21.44 -10.90
N GLY A 47 4.69 22.03 -10.01
CA GLY A 47 5.89 21.39 -9.45
C GLY A 47 7.19 21.74 -10.21
N TYR A 48 8.22 20.91 -10.01
CA TYR A 48 9.51 20.97 -10.70
C TYR A 48 9.40 20.23 -12.03
N ASP A 49 9.99 20.78 -13.09
CA ASP A 49 10.03 20.14 -14.41
C ASP A 49 11.13 19.08 -14.43
N LEU A 50 10.81 17.90 -13.88
CA LEU A 50 11.71 16.75 -13.80
C LEU A 50 11.32 15.72 -14.87
N PRO A 51 12.23 15.39 -15.81
CA PRO A 51 11.90 14.49 -16.91
C PRO A 51 11.59 13.07 -16.38
N GLY A 52 10.43 12.53 -16.75
CA GLY A 52 10.00 11.18 -16.35
C GLY A 52 9.41 11.08 -14.94
N LEU A 53 9.19 12.21 -14.28
CA LEU A 53 8.55 12.30 -12.96
C LEU A 53 7.23 13.08 -13.08
N GLU A 54 6.14 12.47 -12.65
CA GLU A 54 4.82 13.11 -12.60
C GLU A 54 4.62 13.75 -11.23
N PHE A 55 4.43 15.08 -11.19
CA PHE A 55 4.16 15.78 -9.94
C PHE A 55 2.77 15.42 -9.42
N MET A 56 2.72 14.99 -8.16
CA MET A 56 1.45 14.63 -7.50
C MET A 56 1.00 15.76 -6.58
N PHE A 57 1.77 16.03 -5.53
CA PHE A 57 1.49 17.12 -4.59
C PHE A 57 2.72 17.46 -3.76
N ARG A 58 2.69 18.63 -3.13
CA ARG A 58 3.70 19.09 -2.19
C ARG A 58 3.08 19.25 -0.80
N THR A 59 3.84 18.85 0.20
CA THR A 59 3.57 19.13 1.62
C THR A 59 4.59 20.16 2.13
N SER A 60 4.42 20.59 3.38
CA SER A 60 5.36 21.51 4.04
C SER A 60 6.81 21.00 4.02
N ASP A 61 6.97 19.68 4.18
CA ASP A 61 8.26 19.06 4.43
C ASP A 61 8.78 18.23 3.25
N MET A 62 7.91 17.79 2.34
CA MET A 62 8.24 16.85 1.27
C MET A 62 7.51 17.18 -0.03
N VAL A 63 8.17 16.91 -1.15
CA VAL A 63 7.58 16.97 -2.50
C VAL A 63 7.40 15.54 -3.02
N LEU A 64 6.23 15.25 -3.58
CA LEU A 64 5.83 13.91 -3.96
C LEU A 64 5.61 13.81 -5.46
N TYR A 65 6.25 12.81 -6.06
CA TYR A 65 6.19 12.48 -7.48
C TYR A 65 5.85 11.01 -7.70
N LYS A 66 5.35 10.69 -8.89
CA LYS A 66 5.36 9.33 -9.42
C LYS A 66 6.46 9.17 -10.45
N SER A 67 7.31 8.17 -10.25
CA SER A 67 8.23 7.68 -11.27
C SER A 67 7.69 6.43 -11.96
N GLN A 68 8.32 6.03 -13.06
CA GLN A 68 8.01 4.78 -13.74
C GLN A 68 8.09 3.57 -12.79
N THR A 69 9.09 3.54 -11.91
CA THR A 69 9.26 2.50 -10.89
C THR A 69 8.10 2.48 -9.90
N CYS A 70 7.56 3.64 -9.51
CA CYS A 70 6.36 3.71 -8.67
C CYS A 70 5.15 3.07 -9.35
N HIS A 71 4.97 3.27 -10.66
CA HIS A 71 3.89 2.61 -11.42
C HIS A 71 4.06 1.09 -11.50
N GLU A 72 5.29 0.61 -11.64
CA GLU A 72 5.58 -0.83 -11.63
C GLU A 72 5.29 -1.44 -10.25
N LEU A 73 5.68 -0.74 -9.17
CA LEU A 73 5.36 -1.15 -7.81
C LEU A 73 3.85 -1.15 -7.54
N ASP A 74 3.11 -0.16 -8.04
CA ASP A 74 1.64 -0.14 -7.94
C ASP A 74 1.04 -1.35 -8.64
N ARG A 75 1.53 -1.69 -9.83
CA ARG A 75 1.02 -2.83 -10.60
C ARG A 75 1.29 -4.18 -9.94
N GLU A 76 2.51 -4.38 -9.44
CA GLU A 76 2.92 -5.68 -8.89
C GLU A 76 2.52 -5.84 -7.42
N LEU A 77 2.53 -4.77 -6.63
CA LEU A 77 2.36 -4.82 -5.17
C LEU A 77 1.15 -4.04 -4.64
N GLY A 78 0.58 -3.11 -5.42
CA GLY A 78 -0.48 -2.21 -4.94
C GLY A 78 -1.77 -2.94 -4.55
N ASP A 79 -2.17 -3.94 -5.34
CA ASP A 79 -3.42 -4.69 -5.09
C ASP A 79 -3.23 -5.91 -4.19
N ILE A 80 -1.99 -6.26 -3.82
CA ILE A 80 -1.71 -7.48 -3.04
C ILE A 80 -2.44 -7.48 -1.70
N GLN A 81 -2.52 -6.33 -1.00
CA GLN A 81 -3.22 -6.27 0.29
C GLN A 81 -4.72 -6.56 0.14
N VAL A 82 -5.34 -6.04 -0.91
CA VAL A 82 -6.76 -6.27 -1.20
C VAL A 82 -6.97 -7.73 -1.60
N ASP A 83 -6.07 -8.30 -2.40
CA ASP A 83 -6.12 -9.70 -2.81
C ASP A 83 -5.97 -10.66 -1.63
N ILE A 84 -5.06 -10.37 -0.70
CA ILE A 84 -4.89 -11.14 0.55
C ILE A 84 -6.18 -11.06 1.37
N ALA A 85 -6.72 -9.86 1.62
CA ALA A 85 -7.93 -9.67 2.41
C ALA A 85 -9.15 -10.38 1.79
N ASN A 86 -9.27 -10.34 0.46
CA ASN A 86 -10.29 -11.07 -0.28
C ASN A 86 -10.10 -12.59 -0.13
N HIS A 87 -8.87 -13.07 -0.20
CA HIS A 87 -8.57 -14.49 -0.02
C HIS A 87 -8.91 -14.98 1.39
N GLU A 88 -8.53 -14.22 2.42
CA GLU A 88 -8.87 -14.50 3.82
C GLU A 88 -10.39 -14.54 4.03
N THR A 89 -11.11 -13.57 3.45
CA THR A 89 -12.57 -13.53 3.50
C THR A 89 -13.19 -14.80 2.88
N ARG A 90 -12.66 -15.27 1.73
CA ARG A 90 -13.13 -16.51 1.10
C ARG A 90 -12.88 -17.74 1.97
N ILE A 91 -11.73 -17.82 2.65
CA ILE A 91 -11.44 -18.90 3.60
C ILE A 91 -12.46 -18.87 4.75
N MET A 92 -12.69 -17.69 5.34
CA MET A 92 -13.62 -17.52 6.45
C MET A 92 -15.05 -17.92 6.06
N MET A 93 -15.53 -17.48 4.89
CA MET A 93 -16.85 -17.85 4.38
C MET A 93 -17.00 -19.37 4.22
N ARG A 94 -15.99 -20.04 3.63
CA ARG A 94 -16.00 -21.51 3.49
C ARG A 94 -16.05 -22.23 4.84
N LEU A 95 -15.33 -21.72 5.83
CA LEU A 95 -15.38 -22.27 7.19
C LEU A 95 -16.77 -22.10 7.81
N VAL A 96 -17.37 -20.92 7.68
CA VAL A 96 -18.73 -20.64 8.20
C VAL A 96 -19.75 -21.54 7.53
N GLU A 97 -19.71 -21.70 6.21
CA GLU A 97 -20.58 -22.64 5.48
C GLU A 97 -20.45 -24.07 6.00
N THR A 98 -19.22 -24.52 6.23
CA THR A 98 -18.95 -25.87 6.75
C THR A 98 -19.50 -26.06 8.16
N LEU A 99 -19.33 -25.05 9.04
CA LEU A 99 -19.87 -25.08 10.40
C LEU A 99 -21.41 -25.07 10.40
N LEU A 100 -22.03 -24.28 9.54
CA LEU A 100 -23.48 -24.22 9.41
C LEU A 100 -24.07 -25.57 8.96
N LEU A 101 -23.41 -26.28 8.05
CA LEU A 101 -23.82 -27.63 7.64
C LEU A 101 -23.82 -28.64 8.81
N GLN A 102 -22.92 -28.45 9.78
CA GLN A 102 -22.81 -29.30 10.97
C GLN A 102 -23.58 -28.76 12.18
N ALA A 103 -24.23 -27.60 12.07
CA ALA A 103 -24.82 -26.89 13.20
C ALA A 103 -25.89 -27.72 13.92
N SER A 104 -26.71 -28.46 13.17
CA SER A 104 -27.72 -29.36 13.75
C SER A 104 -27.08 -30.46 14.62
N THR A 105 -26.00 -31.07 14.14
CA THR A 105 -25.21 -32.08 14.88
C THR A 105 -24.64 -31.50 16.17
N PHE A 106 -24.08 -30.28 16.11
CA PHE A 106 -23.57 -29.60 17.30
C PHE A 106 -24.68 -29.30 18.32
N VAL A 107 -25.83 -28.80 17.87
CA VAL A 107 -26.98 -28.54 18.73
C VAL A 107 -27.48 -29.82 19.40
N HIS A 108 -27.60 -30.91 18.63
CA HIS A 108 -28.00 -32.22 19.19
C HIS A 108 -26.99 -32.76 20.20
N LEU A 109 -25.69 -32.59 19.95
CA LEU A 109 -24.64 -33.03 20.87
C LEU A 109 -24.69 -32.23 22.19
N VAL A 110 -24.84 -30.90 22.11
CA VAL A 110 -24.98 -30.04 23.30
C VAL A 110 -26.24 -30.41 24.10
N GLN A 111 -27.37 -30.67 23.43
CA GLN A 111 -28.59 -31.14 24.08
C GLN A 111 -28.39 -32.47 24.81
N ARG A 112 -27.61 -33.40 24.24
CA ARG A 112 -27.31 -34.69 24.88
C ARG A 112 -26.38 -34.55 26.08
N ILE A 113 -25.38 -33.67 26.00
CA ILE A 113 -24.50 -33.35 27.13
C ILE A 113 -25.31 -32.73 28.27
N LEU A 114 -26.17 -31.76 27.96
CA LEU A 114 -27.07 -31.14 28.93
C LEU A 114 -27.98 -32.13 29.66
N MET A 115 -28.32 -33.27 29.04
CA MET A 115 -29.12 -34.33 29.67
C MET A 115 -28.30 -35.26 30.59
N LEU A 116 -26.96 -35.25 30.47
CA LEU A 116 -26.05 -36.05 31.29
C LEU A 116 -25.54 -35.30 32.52
N ASP A 117 -25.63 -33.96 32.51
CA ASP A 117 -25.25 -33.10 33.64
C ASP A 117 -26.30 -33.05 34.78
N TRP A 118 -27.39 -33.84 34.70
CA TRP A 118 -28.44 -33.96 35.73
C TRP A 118 -28.41 -35.34 36.42
#